data_AF-A0A842P832-F1
#
_entry.id   AF-A0A842P832-F1
#
_cell.length_a   1.000
_cell.length_b   1.000
_cell.length_c   1.000
_cell.angle_alpha   90.00
_cell.angle_beta   90.00
_cell.angle_gamma   90.00
#
_symmetry.space_group_name_H-M   'P 1'
#
loop_
_entity.id
_entity.type
_entity.pdbx_description
1 polymer ?
#
loop_
_entity_poly.entity_id
_entity_poly.type
_entity_poly.pdbx_seq_one_letter_code
_entity_poly.pdbx_strand_id
1 'polypeptide(L)' 'IKYFFTEENRNPKLAERLALELGGDLLLFSPLESLSKGDRPDTTYFEKMKANMDNLKIALECS' A
#
# COMPACT_ATOMS: atom_id res chain seq x y z
N ILE A 1 -15.67 6.37 -0.75
CA ILE A 1 -14.59 5.42 -0.41
C ILE A 1 -13.41 6.28 0.01
N LYS A 2 -12.86 6.11 1.23
CA LYS A 2 -11.82 7.01 1.77
C LYS A 2 -10.41 6.62 1.34
N TYR A 3 -10.14 5.32 1.24
CA TYR A 3 -8.81 4.80 0.93
C TYR A 3 -8.88 3.77 -0.21
N PHE A 4 -7.87 3.81 -1.08
CA PHE A 4 -7.62 2.86 -2.15
C PHE A 4 -6.26 2.19 -1.91
N PHE A 5 -6.17 0.90 -2.20
CA PHE A 5 -4.92 0.16 -2.05
C PHE A 5 -4.23 -0.07 -3.39
N THR A 6 -2.91 0.02 -3.40
CA THR A 6 -2.09 -0.29 -4.58
C THR A 6 -0.84 -1.08 -4.20
N GLU A 7 -0.30 -1.83 -5.16
CA GLU A 7 0.96 -2.56 -5.04
C GLU A 7 2.16 -1.63 -5.33
N GLU A 8 3.35 -1.99 -4.83
CA GLU A 8 4.52 -1.09 -4.84
C GLU A 8 5.05 -0.75 -6.24
N ASN A 9 4.84 -1.61 -7.23
CA ASN A 9 5.45 -1.49 -8.56
C ASN A 9 4.49 -0.93 -9.63
N ARG A 10 3.32 -0.41 -9.24
CA ARG A 10 2.43 0.29 -10.18
C ARG A 10 2.90 1.70 -10.46
N ASN A 11 2.50 2.24 -11.61
CA ASN A 11 2.78 3.62 -11.99
C ASN A 11 2.13 4.58 -10.96
N PRO A 12 2.93 5.28 -10.13
CA PRO A 12 2.40 6.09 -9.03
C PRO A 12 1.52 7.22 -9.54
N LYS A 13 1.82 7.79 -10.71
CA LYS A 13 1.02 8.86 -11.32
C LYS A 13 -0.40 8.39 -11.68
N LEU A 14 -0.54 7.14 -12.10
CA LEU A 14 -1.86 6.59 -12.43
C LEU A 14 -2.69 6.40 -11.16
N ALA A 15 -2.06 5.88 -10.11
CA ALA A 15 -2.70 5.71 -8.82
C ALA A 15 -3.12 7.09 -8.28
N GLU A 16 -2.21 8.06 -8.17
CA GLU A 16 -2.48 9.41 -7.66
C GLU A 16 -3.63 10.10 -8.41
N ARG A 17 -3.66 9.96 -9.74
CA ARG A 17 -4.78 10.47 -10.56
C ARG A 17 -6.09 9.80 -10.19
N LEU A 18 -6.12 8.48 -10.04
CA LEU A 18 -7.33 7.75 -9.67
C LEU A 18 -7.84 8.19 -8.29
N ALA A 19 -6.93 8.38 -7.33
CA ALA A 19 -7.26 8.83 -5.98
C ALA A 19 -7.85 10.25 -5.99
N LEU A 20 -7.24 11.17 -6.74
CA LEU A 20 -7.69 12.54 -6.92
C LEU A 20 -9.09 12.63 -7.55
N GLU A 21 -9.34 11.86 -8.63
CA GLU A 21 -10.63 11.86 -9.33
C GLU A 21 -11.76 11.23 -8.49
N LEU A 22 -11.42 10.27 -7.62
CA LEU A 22 -12.38 9.58 -6.76
C LEU A 22 -12.54 10.19 -5.36
N GLY A 23 -11.73 11.20 -5.02
CA GLY A 23 -11.79 11.91 -3.74
C GLY A 23 -11.36 11.07 -2.53
N GLY A 24 -10.35 10.21 -2.69
CA GLY A 24 -9.78 9.42 -1.60
C GLY A 24 -8.26 9.36 -1.64
N ASP A 25 -7.67 8.76 -0.60
CA ASP A 25 -6.21 8.62 -0.46
C ASP A 25 -5.73 7.24 -0.91
N LEU A 26 -4.44 7.15 -1.24
CA LEU A 26 -3.78 5.90 -1.57
C LEU A 26 -2.93 5.38 -0.43
N LEU A 27 -3.09 4.09 -0.15
CA LEU A 27 -2.25 3.34 0.76
C LEU A 27 -1.60 2.18 0.01
N LEU A 28 -0.40 1.79 0.44
CA LEU A 28 0.27 0.62 -0.11
C LEU A 28 -0.26 -0.65 0.55
N PHE A 29 -0.47 -1.68 -0.25
CA PHE A 29 -0.78 -3.02 0.25
C PHE A 29 -0.07 -4.04 -0.61
N SER A 30 0.97 -4.64 -0.04
CA SER A 30 1.78 -5.62 -0.74
C SER A 30 1.01 -6.92 -0.92
N PRO A 31 0.97 -7.50 -2.13
CA PRO A 31 0.44 -8.85 -2.34
C PRO A 31 1.42 -9.94 -1.91
N LEU A 32 2.65 -9.57 -1.47
CA LEU A 32 3.71 -10.48 -1.01
C LEU A 32 4.25 -11.43 -2.08
N GLU A 33 4.00 -11.14 -3.36
CA GLU A 33 4.48 -11.94 -4.50
C GLU A 33 5.99 -11.78 -4.73
N SER A 34 6.53 -10.58 -4.47
CA SER A 34 7.95 -10.27 -4.60
C SER A 34 8.36 -9.09 -3.71
N LEU A 35 9.66 -8.97 -3.47
CA LEU A 35 10.23 -7.76 -2.88
C LEU A 35 10.22 -6.64 -3.93
N SER A 36 9.80 -5.45 -3.51
CA SER A 36 9.88 -4.24 -4.32
C SER A 36 11.34 -3.79 -4.45
N LYS A 37 11.63 -2.92 -5.43
CA LYS A 37 12.99 -2.38 -5.62
C LYS A 37 13.52 -1.60 -4.42
N GLY A 38 12.63 -1.10 -3.55
CA GLY A 38 12.98 -0.37 -2.34
C GLY A 38 13.15 -1.25 -1.10
N ASP A 39 12.77 -2.54 -1.18
CA ASP A 39 12.90 -3.46 -0.06
C ASP A 39 14.36 -3.93 0.08
N ARG A 40 14.75 -4.27 1.30
CA ARG A 40 16.05 -4.89 1.54
C ARG A 40 16.00 -6.36 1.13
N PRO A 41 17.11 -6.98 0.68
CA PRO A 41 17.13 -8.40 0.35
C PRO A 41 16.76 -9.33 1.52
N ASP A 42 16.91 -8.85 2.77
CA ASP A 42 16.56 -9.57 3.99
C ASP A 42 15.13 -9.27 4.50
N THR A 43 14.36 -8.45 3.78
CA THR A 43 12.99 -8.13 4.14
C THR A 43 12.13 -9.41 4.17
N THR A 44 11.49 -9.61 5.31
CA THR A 44 10.72 -10.82 5.60
C THR A 44 9.24 -10.66 5.30
N TYR A 45 8.55 -11.79 5.16
CA TYR A 45 7.09 -11.85 5.10
C TYR A 45 6.40 -11.07 6.23
N PHE A 46 6.90 -11.20 7.46
CA PHE A 46 6.30 -10.56 8.63
C PHE A 46 6.48 -9.05 8.64
N GLU A 47 7.62 -8.54 8.17
CA GLU A 47 7.82 -7.09 8.02
C GLU A 47 6.85 -6.50 6.99
N LYS A 48 6.68 -7.15 5.83
CA LYS A 48 5.73 -6.71 4.80
C LYS A 48 4.29 -6.80 5.29
N MET A 49 3.93 -7.87 5.99
CA MET A 49 2.60 -8.02 6.58
C MET A 49 2.32 -7.02 7.71
N LYS A 50 3.34 -6.64 8.47
CA LYS A 50 3.22 -5.58 9.48
C LYS A 50 2.92 -4.23 8.80
N ALA A 51 3.63 -3.88 7.73
CA ALA A 51 3.34 -2.67 6.96
C ALA A 51 1.91 -2.68 6.36
N ASN A 52 1.48 -3.83 5.82
CA ASN A 52 0.10 -4.02 5.36
C ASN A 52 -0.92 -3.81 6.48
N MET A 53 -0.67 -4.37 7.67
CA MET A 53 -1.54 -4.22 8.84
C MET A 53 -1.61 -2.75 9.31
N ASP A 54 -0.49 -2.03 9.28
CA ASP A 54 -0.46 -0.62 9.65
C ASP A 54 -1.33 0.21 8.68
N ASN A 55 -1.27 -0.05 7.38
CA ASN A 55 -2.14 0.61 6.40
C ASN A 55 -3.62 0.17 6.50
N LEU A 56 -3.89 -1.10 6.82
CA LEU A 56 -5.26 -1.55 7.09
C LEU A 56 -5.86 -0.85 8.29
N LYS A 57 -5.09 -0.65 9.38
CA LYS A 57 -5.57 0.10 10.55
C LYS A 57 -5.96 1.53 10.22
N ILE A 58 -5.19 2.21 9.35
CA ILE A 58 -5.56 3.53 8.83
C ILE A 58 -6.90 3.46 8.09
N ALA A 59 -7.03 2.52 7.16
CA ALA A 59 -8.24 2.39 6.35
C ALA A 59 -9.49 1.97 7.15
N LEU A 60 -9.29 1.21 8.22
CA LEU A 60 -10.33 0.76 9.15
C LEU A 60 -10.56 1.75 10.31
N GLU A 61 -9.84 2.86 10.34
CA GLU A 61 -9.95 3.90 11.37
C GLU A 61 -9.77 3.35 12.80
N CYS A 62 -8.86 2.38 12.95
CA CYS A 62 -8.54 1.79 14.25
C CYS A 62 -7.82 2.81 15.15
N SER A 63 -8.25 2.90 16.40
CA SER A 63 -7.70 3.78 17.45
C SER A 63 -6.51 3.17 18.17
#